data_AF-A0A7J7W2X9-F1
#
_entry.id   AF-A0A7J7W2X9-F1
#
_cell.length_a   1.000
_cell.length_b   1.000
_cell.length_c   1.000
_cell.angle_alpha   90.00
_cell.angle_beta   90.00
_cell.angle_gamma   90.00
#
_symmetry.space_group_name_H-M   'P 1'
#
loop_
_entity.id
_entity.type
_entity.pdbx_description
1 polymer ?
#
loop_
_entity_poly.entity_id
_entity_poly.type
_entity_poly.pdbx_seq_one_letter_code
_entity_poly.pdbx_strand_id
1 'polypeptide(L)'
;MDRPGNRCPLPGYPRPSVLLCLLILTASFLTYPMLRTLSLQLHSAVTGSYVSGTYSIVLVNCPNEQIAREIARAILDKKLAASVNILPKASSLYFWNGEIEEATEILLAGAYF
;
A
#
# COMPACT_ATOMS: atom_id res chain seq x y z
N MET A 1 -75.50 -13.72 11.41
CA MET A 1 -74.74 -13.41 10.17
C MET A 1 -73.38 -12.94 10.63
N ASP A 2 -72.49 -13.87 10.98
CA ASP A 2 -71.18 -13.58 11.55
C ASP A 2 -70.13 -13.67 10.44
N ARG A 3 -69.56 -12.52 10.05
CA ARG A 3 -68.43 -12.47 9.11
C ARG A 3 -67.15 -12.82 9.87
N PRO A 4 -66.33 -13.79 9.40
CA PRO A 4 -65.02 -14.03 9.99
C PRO A 4 -64.06 -12.89 9.59
N GLY A 5 -63.50 -12.23 10.60
CA GLY A 5 -62.49 -11.19 10.41
C GLY A 5 -61.22 -11.78 9.80
N ASN A 6 -60.89 -11.33 8.59
CA ASN A 6 -59.60 -11.58 7.94
C ASN A 6 -58.50 -10.88 8.75
N ARG A 7 -57.78 -11.61 9.60
CA ARG A 7 -56.52 -11.12 10.19
C ARG A 7 -55.42 -11.22 9.15
N CYS A 8 -54.87 -10.09 8.75
CA CYS A 8 -53.64 -10.04 7.95
C CYS A 8 -52.50 -10.72 8.74
N PRO A 9 -51.59 -11.49 8.09
CA PRO A 9 -50.40 -11.98 8.76
C PRO A 9 -49.52 -10.79 9.12
N LEU A 10 -49.17 -10.63 10.39
CA LEU A 10 -48.17 -9.65 10.83
C LEU A 10 -46.81 -10.02 10.22
N PRO A 11 -45.96 -9.03 9.87
CA PRO A 11 -44.63 -9.31 9.33
C PRO A 11 -43.83 -10.15 10.35
N GLY A 12 -43.40 -11.33 9.92
CA GLY A 12 -42.72 -12.30 10.77
C GLY A 12 -41.38 -11.76 11.27
N TYR A 13 -41.26 -11.57 12.58
CA TYR A 13 -40.00 -11.17 13.21
C TYR A 13 -38.99 -12.32 13.09
N PRO A 14 -37.73 -12.05 12.68
CA PRO A 14 -36.73 -13.11 12.54
C PRO A 14 -36.45 -13.78 13.89
N ARG A 15 -36.26 -15.11 13.88
CA ARG A 15 -35.92 -15.86 15.10
C ARG A 15 -34.62 -15.30 15.70
N PRO A 16 -34.50 -15.16 17.03
CA PRO A 16 -33.30 -14.60 17.68
C PRO A 16 -31.99 -15.28 17.27
N SER A 17 -32.03 -16.59 17.00
CA SER A 17 -30.88 -17.34 16.48
C SER A 17 -30.41 -16.88 15.11
N VAL A 18 -31.32 -16.52 14.21
CA VAL A 18 -31.00 -16.01 12.87
C VAL A 18 -30.35 -14.63 12.97
N LEU A 19 -30.86 -13.77 13.87
CA LEU A 19 -30.28 -12.46 14.12
C LEU A 19 -28.83 -12.58 14.66
N LEU A 20 -28.60 -13.48 15.60
CA LEU A 20 -27.26 -13.74 16.15
C LEU A 20 -26.30 -14.25 15.07
N CYS A 21 -26.72 -15.20 14.23
CA CYS A 21 -25.89 -15.71 13.13
C CYS A 21 -25.52 -14.60 12.13
N LEU A 22 -26.46 -13.73 11.79
CA LEU A 22 -26.19 -12.59 10.90
C LEU A 22 -25.15 -11.64 11.49
N LEU A 23 -25.24 -11.33 12.79
CA LEU A 23 -24.27 -10.48 13.49
C LEU A 23 -22.87 -11.10 13.52
N ILE A 24 -22.76 -12.42 13.72
CA ILE A 24 -21.46 -13.12 13.72
C ILE A 24 -20.84 -13.12 12.32
N LEU A 25 -21.64 -13.38 11.28
CA LEU A 25 -21.16 -13.40 9.90
C LEU A 25 -20.70 -12.01 9.45
N THR A 26 -21.45 -10.95 9.77
CA THR A 26 -21.04 -9.58 9.43
C THR A 26 -19.79 -9.17 10.20
N ALA A 27 -19.70 -9.47 11.49
CA ALA A 27 -18.49 -9.22 12.28
C ALA A 27 -17.28 -9.98 11.73
N SER A 28 -17.45 -11.25 11.37
CA SER A 28 -16.40 -12.08 10.77
C SER A 28 -15.93 -11.49 9.43
N PHE A 29 -16.87 -11.11 8.56
CA PHE A 29 -16.54 -10.51 7.27
C PHE A 29 -15.79 -9.18 7.41
N LEU A 30 -16.20 -8.32 8.34
CA LEU A 30 -15.57 -7.02 8.59
C LEU A 30 -14.17 -7.15 9.23
N THR A 31 -13.97 -8.14 10.10
CA THR A 31 -12.71 -8.35 10.82
C THR A 31 -11.69 -9.20 10.05
N TYR A 32 -12.15 -10.04 9.13
CA TYR A 32 -11.30 -10.92 8.31
C TYR A 32 -10.13 -10.21 7.60
N PRO A 33 -10.30 -9.06 6.92
CA PRO A 33 -9.16 -8.40 6.26
C PRO A 33 -8.09 -7.95 7.26
N MET A 34 -8.49 -7.47 8.45
CA MET A 34 -7.55 -7.11 9.52
C MET A 34 -6.82 -8.34 10.04
N LEU A 35 -7.53 -9.42 10.36
CA LEU A 35 -6.93 -10.66 10.86
C LEU A 35 -5.98 -11.29 9.83
N ARG A 36 -6.32 -11.23 8.55
CA ARG A 36 -5.48 -11.70 7.44
C ARG A 36 -4.20 -10.86 7.31
N THR A 37 -4.28 -9.54 7.42
CA THR A 37 -3.09 -8.69 7.38
C THR A 37 -2.18 -8.98 8.57
N LEU A 38 -2.74 -9.09 9.77
CA LEU A 38 -1.97 -9.41 10.98
C LEU A 38 -1.32 -10.79 10.91
N SER A 39 -2.01 -11.81 10.38
CA SER A 39 -1.43 -13.14 10.22
C SER A 39 -0.28 -13.16 9.20
N LEU A 40 -0.39 -12.40 8.11
CA LEU A 40 0.70 -12.23 7.14
C LEU A 40 1.91 -11.51 7.73
N GLN A 41 1.68 -10.44 8.49
CA GLN A 41 2.75 -9.71 9.19
C GLN A 41 3.45 -10.60 10.21
N LEU A 42 2.71 -11.39 10.99
CA LEU A 42 3.28 -12.32 11.96
C LEU A 42 4.07 -13.43 11.27
N HIS A 43 3.52 -14.02 10.20
CA HIS A 43 4.22 -15.05 9.45
C HIS A 43 5.53 -14.52 8.87
N SER A 44 5.50 -13.32 8.25
CA SER A 44 6.70 -12.64 7.78
C SER A 44 7.72 -12.41 8.89
N ALA A 45 7.29 -11.92 10.06
CA ALA A 45 8.17 -11.68 11.19
C ALA A 45 8.87 -12.96 11.68
N VAL A 46 8.21 -14.12 11.57
CA VAL A 46 8.76 -15.42 11.97
C VAL A 46 9.63 -16.03 10.88
N THR A 47 9.21 -15.99 9.61
CA THR A 47 9.90 -16.66 8.49
C THR A 47 10.91 -15.78 7.76
N GLY A 48 10.94 -14.48 8.05
CA GLY A 48 11.72 -13.49 7.30
C GLY A 48 11.20 -13.25 5.88
N SER A 49 9.98 -13.67 5.55
CA SER A 49 9.41 -13.49 4.22
C SER A 49 9.04 -12.02 3.97
N TYR A 50 9.25 -11.51 2.75
CA TYR A 50 8.88 -10.14 2.38
C TYR A 50 7.37 -9.88 2.48
N VAL A 51 6.99 -8.69 2.96
CA VAL A 51 5.60 -8.20 2.94
C VAL A 51 5.47 -7.03 1.98
N SER A 52 4.51 -7.12 1.06
CA SER A 52 4.24 -6.03 0.11
C SER A 52 3.98 -4.71 0.83
N GLY A 53 4.62 -3.63 0.37
CA GLY A 53 4.46 -2.27 0.92
C GLY A 53 5.39 -1.94 2.09
N THR A 54 6.26 -2.85 2.51
CA THR A 54 7.27 -2.58 3.56
C THR A 54 8.61 -2.06 3.03
N TYR A 55 8.81 -2.02 1.72
CA TYR A 55 10.04 -1.48 1.12
C TYR A 55 9.66 -0.60 -0.07
N SER A 56 10.50 0.40 -0.34
CA SER A 56 10.30 1.33 -1.45
C SER A 56 11.58 1.53 -2.25
N ILE A 57 11.44 1.76 -3.56
CA ILE A 57 12.51 2.22 -4.42
C ILE A 57 12.23 3.66 -4.80
N VAL A 58 13.20 4.55 -4.55
CA VAL A 58 13.11 5.95 -4.93
C VAL A 58 14.14 6.22 -6.02
N LEU A 59 13.66 6.83 -7.11
CA LEU A 59 14.47 7.28 -8.23
C LEU A 59 14.67 8.79 -8.13
N VAL A 60 15.92 9.24 -8.17
CA VAL A 60 16.27 10.66 -8.05
C VAL A 60 17.21 11.06 -9.18
N ASN A 61 16.80 12.04 -9.98
CA ASN A 61 17.64 12.60 -11.03
C ASN A 61 18.55 13.68 -10.44
N CYS A 62 19.83 13.61 -10.74
CA CYS A 62 20.85 14.55 -10.29
C CYS A 62 21.52 15.22 -11.51
N PRO A 63 21.85 16.51 -11.45
CA PRO A 63 22.39 17.24 -12.59
C PRO A 63 23.83 16.82 -12.96
N ASN A 64 24.58 16.21 -12.04
CA ASN A 64 25.91 15.67 -12.32
C ASN A 64 26.31 14.60 -11.30
N GLU A 65 27.43 13.92 -11.58
CA GLU A 65 27.89 12.76 -10.81
C GLU A 65 28.45 13.15 -9.44
N GLN A 66 29.05 14.34 -9.32
CA GLN A 66 29.58 14.81 -8.05
C GLN A 66 28.44 15.02 -7.04
N ILE A 67 27.39 15.73 -7.45
CA ILE A 67 26.19 15.96 -6.63
C ILE A 67 25.50 14.63 -6.31
N ALA A 68 25.38 13.73 -7.27
CA ALA A 68 24.81 12.40 -7.05
C ALA A 68 25.56 11.61 -5.97
N ARG A 69 26.92 11.63 -5.99
CA ARG A 69 27.75 10.98 -4.98
C ARG A 69 27.65 11.63 -3.61
N GLU A 70 27.58 12.96 -3.54
CA GLU A 70 27.40 13.70 -2.29
C GLU A 70 26.05 13.36 -1.63
N ILE A 71 24.98 13.36 -2.41
CA ILE A 71 23.63 12.98 -1.96
C ILE A 71 23.62 11.51 -1.49
N ALA A 72 24.14 10.59 -2.29
CA ALA A 72 24.18 9.18 -1.94
C ALA A 72 24.92 8.93 -0.61
N ARG A 73 26.07 9.58 -0.40
CA ARG A 73 26.81 9.51 0.87
C ARG A 73 25.99 10.06 2.03
N ALA A 74 25.37 11.22 1.88
CA ALA A 74 24.59 11.84 2.95
C ALA A 74 23.37 10.99 3.35
N ILE A 75 22.68 10.36 2.38
CA ILE A 75 21.53 9.49 2.63
C ILE A 75 21.96 8.23 3.38
N LEU A 76 23.08 7.61 2.98
CA LEU A 76 23.62 6.41 3.62
C LEU A 76 24.13 6.70 5.03
N ASP A 77 24.86 7.80 5.21
CA ASP A 77 25.42 8.21 6.51
C ASP A 77 24.32 8.48 7.55
N LYS A 78 23.22 9.09 7.10
CA LYS A 78 22.00 9.28 7.91
C LYS A 78 21.13 8.03 8.04
N LYS A 79 21.53 6.90 7.45
CA LYS A 79 20.79 5.63 7.44
C LYS A 79 19.35 5.78 6.92
N LEU A 80 19.14 6.69 5.98
CA LEU A 80 17.82 6.94 5.39
C LEU A 80 17.48 5.91 4.31
N ALA A 81 18.49 5.35 3.64
CA ALA A 81 18.33 4.25 2.68
C ALA A 81 19.24 3.09 3.07
N ALA A 82 18.84 1.87 2.68
CA ALA A 82 19.64 0.66 2.82
C ALA A 82 20.82 0.65 1.83
N SER A 83 20.56 1.07 0.60
CA SER A 83 21.54 1.14 -0.48
C SER A 83 21.16 2.21 -1.49
N VAL A 84 22.15 2.71 -2.22
CA VAL A 84 21.96 3.65 -3.33
C VAL A 84 22.83 3.20 -4.49
N ASN A 85 22.22 2.98 -5.65
CA ASN A 85 22.91 2.71 -6.91
C ASN A 85 23.04 4.02 -7.69
N ILE A 86 24.25 4.34 -8.15
CA ILE A 86 24.52 5.47 -9.03
C ILE A 86 24.63 4.93 -10.44
N LEU A 87 23.68 5.29 -11.29
CA LEU A 87 23.64 4.82 -12.67
C LEU A 87 24.49 5.73 -13.59
N PRO A 88 24.92 5.23 -14.76
CA PRO A 88 25.63 6.04 -15.74
C PRO A 88 24.83 7.27 -16.18
N LYS A 89 25.51 8.21 -16.83
CA LYS A 89 24.86 9.39 -17.45
C LYS A 89 23.72 8.96 -18.36
N ALA A 90 22.55 9.52 -18.13
CA ALA A 90 21.35 9.35 -18.91
C ALA A 90 20.97 10.67 -19.58
N SER A 91 20.33 10.58 -20.76
CA SER A 91 19.66 11.71 -21.37
C SER A 91 18.21 11.77 -20.87
N SER A 92 17.78 12.93 -20.43
CA SER A 92 16.47 13.23 -19.86
C SER A 92 15.76 14.20 -20.79
N LEU A 93 14.72 13.73 -21.46
CA LEU A 93 13.88 14.57 -22.32
C LEU A 93 12.60 14.94 -21.56
N TYR A 94 12.31 16.24 -21.49
CA TYR A 94 11.13 16.75 -20.80
C TYR A 94 10.57 17.99 -21.51
N PHE A 95 9.31 18.29 -21.24
CA PHE A 95 8.65 19.46 -21.84
C PHE A 95 8.77 20.66 -20.90
N TRP A 96 9.34 21.76 -21.40
CA TRP A 96 9.50 22.99 -20.64
C TRP A 96 9.33 24.20 -21.56
N ASN A 97 8.62 25.21 -21.06
CA ASN A 97 8.36 26.47 -21.79
C ASN A 97 7.83 26.31 -23.23
N GLY A 98 7.04 25.27 -23.51
CA GLY A 98 6.47 25.04 -24.84
C GLY A 98 7.35 24.23 -25.79
N GLU A 99 8.54 23.81 -25.36
CA GLU A 99 9.50 23.07 -26.17
C GLU A 99 9.95 21.78 -25.46
N ILE A 100 10.51 20.83 -26.23
CA ILE A 100 11.15 19.65 -25.67
C ILE A 100 12.61 20.03 -25.38
N GLU A 101 13.00 19.93 -24.11
CA GLU A 101 14.36 20.09 -23.66
C GLU A 101 15.02 18.73 -23.44
N GLU A 102 16.34 18.69 -23.64
CA GLU A 102 17.18 17.53 -23.37
C GLU A 102 18.26 17.93 -22.37
N ALA A 103 18.35 17.20 -21.26
CA ALA A 103 19.38 17.40 -20.23
C ALA A 103 20.14 16.10 -19.97
N THR A 104 21.44 16.22 -19.65
CA THR A 104 22.22 15.08 -19.15
C THR A 104 22.10 15.01 -17.64
N GLU A 105 21.67 13.86 -17.12
CA GLU A 105 21.46 13.64 -15.69
C GLU A 105 22.12 12.34 -15.23
N ILE A 106 22.30 12.20 -13.92
CA ILE A 106 22.70 10.98 -13.24
C ILE A 106 21.50 10.47 -12.46
N LEU A 107 21.13 9.22 -12.67
CA LEU A 107 20.00 8.61 -11.96
C LEU A 107 20.50 7.87 -10.71
N LEU A 108 19.94 8.22 -9.56
CA LEU A 108 20.09 7.47 -8.32
C LEU A 108 18.91 6.53 -8.13
N ALA A 109 19.18 5.27 -7.77
CA ALA A 109 18.16 4.32 -7.33
C ALA A 109 18.43 3.90 -5.88
N GLY A 110 17.64 4.42 -4.95
CA GLY A 110 17.75 4.10 -3.53
C GLY A 110 16.74 3.05 -3.09
N ALA A 111 17.17 2.07 -2.30
CA ALA A 111 16.29 1.08 -1.66
C ALA A 111 16.06 1.46 -0.18
N TYR A 112 14.80 1.55 0.21
CA TYR A 112 14.34 2.01 1.52
C TYR A 112 13.55 0.92 2.25
N PHE A 113 13.66 0.92 3.59
CA PHE A 113 12.91 0.08 4.52
C PHE A 113 11.57 0.70 4.91
#